data_AF-A0A5C6A7F4-F1
#
_entry.id   AF-A0A5C6A7F4-F1
#
_cell.length_a   1.000
_cell.length_b   1.000
_cell.length_c   1.000
_cell.angle_alpha   90.00
_cell.angle_beta   90.00
_cell.angle_gamma   90.00
#
_symmetry.space_group_name_H-M   'P 1'
#
loop_
_entity.id
_entity.type
_entity.pdbx_description
1 polymer ?
#
loop_
_entity_poly.entity_id
_entity_poly.type
_entity_poly.pdbx_seq_one_letter_code
_entity_poly.pdbx_strand_id
1 'polypeptide(L)'
;MKQAPTYPPATPEGMALLTQLLEARGVELRVSAGGELLFRDGDNRLSPADRAAVHHYRHDLADWLARPPVADAPGSPAEPDPSGPRCDRCGSAEFVEVLIHDGASVRRDCGLCGRTWGFPVWHGAAD
;
A
#
# COMPACT_ATOMS: atom_id res chain seq x y z
N MET A 1 -15.15 -33.86 -10.28
CA MET A 1 -15.91 -32.63 -9.96
C MET A 1 -14.91 -31.48 -9.92
N LYS A 2 -15.00 -30.50 -10.82
CA LYS A 2 -14.10 -29.34 -10.80
C LYS A 2 -14.64 -28.38 -9.75
N GLN A 3 -13.92 -28.19 -8.65
CA GLN A 3 -14.27 -27.16 -7.65
C GLN A 3 -14.40 -25.82 -8.37
N ALA A 4 -15.51 -25.12 -8.13
CA ALA A 4 -15.63 -23.74 -8.58
C ALA A 4 -14.49 -22.95 -7.90
N PRO A 5 -13.73 -22.14 -8.64
CA PRO A 5 -12.72 -21.29 -8.03
C PRO A 5 -13.41 -20.40 -6.99
N THR A 6 -13.07 -20.59 -5.72
CA THR A 6 -13.43 -19.65 -4.67
C THR A 6 -12.53 -18.44 -4.86
N TYR A 7 -13.07 -17.36 -5.42
CA TYR A 7 -12.34 -16.12 -5.54
C TYR A 7 -12.15 -15.50 -4.14
N PRO A 8 -10.98 -14.88 -3.89
CA PRO A 8 -10.69 -14.30 -2.59
C PRO A 8 -11.61 -13.10 -2.30
N PRO A 9 -11.82 -12.75 -1.02
CA PRO A 9 -12.56 -11.54 -0.67
C PRO A 9 -11.88 -10.28 -1.25
N ALA A 10 -12.66 -9.21 -1.47
CA ALA A 10 -12.18 -7.89 -1.90
C ALA A 10 -11.34 -7.22 -0.80
N THR A 11 -10.14 -7.76 -0.63
CA THR A 11 -9.13 -7.40 0.36
C THR A 11 -7.81 -7.17 -0.37
N PRO A 12 -6.87 -6.39 0.20
CA PRO A 12 -5.53 -6.21 -0.35
C PRO A 12 -4.85 -7.53 -0.74
N GLU A 13 -4.86 -8.50 0.17
CA GLU A 13 -4.26 -9.82 -0.02
C GLU A 13 -5.01 -10.60 -1.11
N GLY A 14 -6.34 -10.49 -1.14
CA GLY A 14 -7.17 -11.10 -2.17
C GLY A 14 -6.90 -10.55 -3.56
N MET A 15 -6.74 -9.23 -3.69
CA MET A 15 -6.44 -8.57 -4.96
C MET A 15 -5.02 -8.88 -5.44
N ALA A 16 -4.05 -8.99 -4.52
CA ALA A 16 -2.70 -9.45 -4.82
C ALA A 16 -2.69 -10.89 -5.37
N LEU A 17 -3.43 -11.80 -4.73
CA LEU A 17 -3.56 -13.19 -5.17
C LEU A 17 -4.26 -13.29 -6.52
N LEU A 18 -5.35 -12.54 -6.72
CA LEU A 18 -6.08 -12.51 -7.98
C LEU A 18 -5.21 -11.98 -9.13
N THR A 19 -4.44 -10.90 -8.90
CA THR A 19 -3.51 -10.34 -9.88
C THR A 19 -2.45 -11.36 -10.29
N GLN A 20 -1.78 -12.00 -9.32
CA GLN A 20 -0.79 -13.05 -9.60
C GLN A 20 -1.38 -14.24 -10.35
N LEU A 21 -2.61 -14.66 -9.99
CA LEU A 21 -3.31 -15.76 -10.66
C LEU A 21 -3.68 -15.43 -12.12
N LEU A 22 -3.91 -14.16 -12.44
CA LEU A 22 -4.22 -13.70 -13.79
C LEU A 22 -2.93 -13.57 -14.62
N GLU A 23 -1.86 -13.02 -14.05
CA GLU A 23 -0.54 -12.95 -14.68
C GLU A 23 0.04 -14.34 -14.99
N ALA A 24 -0.06 -15.28 -14.06
CA ALA A 24 0.37 -16.67 -14.28
C ALA A 24 -0.39 -17.37 -15.43
N ARG A 25 -1.57 -16.86 -15.79
CA ARG A 25 -2.38 -17.31 -16.94
C ARG A 25 -2.12 -16.52 -18.21
N GLY A 26 -1.17 -15.57 -18.19
CA GLY A 26 -0.80 -14.73 -19.33
C GLY A 26 -1.72 -13.55 -19.55
N VAL A 27 -2.47 -13.13 -18.52
CA VAL A 27 -3.37 -11.97 -18.60
C VAL A 27 -2.64 -10.74 -18.12
N GLU A 28 -2.55 -9.74 -19.00
CA GLU A 28 -2.03 -8.42 -18.64
C GLU A 28 -3.18 -7.57 -18.11
N LEU A 29 -3.05 -7.06 -16.88
CA LEU A 29 -3.96 -6.05 -16.30
C LEU A 29 -3.29 -4.68 -16.35
N ARG A 30 -4.05 -3.65 -16.74
CA ARG A 30 -3.61 -2.25 -16.72
C ARG A 30 -4.77 -1.35 -16.32
N VAL A 31 -4.45 -0.17 -15.81
CA VAL A 31 -5.44 0.89 -15.59
C VAL A 31 -5.28 1.95 -16.67
N SER A 32 -6.39 2.34 -17.30
CA SER A 32 -6.40 3.42 -18.27
C SER A 32 -6.13 4.77 -17.58
N ALA A 33 -5.77 5.80 -18.34
CA ALA A 33 -5.64 7.16 -17.79
C ALA A 33 -6.97 7.69 -17.19
N GLY A 34 -8.11 7.10 -17.55
CA GLY A 34 -9.43 7.40 -16.99
C GLY A 34 -9.80 6.58 -15.76
N GLY A 35 -8.90 5.74 -15.23
CA GLY A 35 -9.16 4.91 -14.05
C GLY A 35 -9.93 3.62 -14.33
N GLU A 36 -10.07 3.22 -15.60
CA GLU A 36 -10.76 1.98 -15.96
C GLU A 36 -9.80 0.79 -16.01
N LEU A 37 -10.21 -0.36 -15.47
CA LEU A 37 -9.46 -1.59 -15.61
C LEU A 37 -9.53 -2.11 -17.05
N LEU A 38 -8.37 -2.20 -17.68
CA LEU A 38 -8.15 -2.86 -18.96
C LEU A 38 -7.46 -4.20 -18.69
N PHE A 39 -7.94 -5.26 -19.34
CA PHE A 39 -7.25 -6.54 -19.30
C PHE A 39 -7.11 -7.14 -20.69
N ARG A 40 -5.98 -7.80 -20.95
CA ARG A 40 -5.69 -8.48 -22.20
C ARG A 40 -5.43 -9.96 -21.93
N ASP A 41 -6.29 -10.81 -22.45
CA ASP A 41 -6.16 -12.27 -22.43
C ASP A 41 -5.73 -12.75 -23.82
N GLY A 42 -4.44 -12.59 -24.15
CA GLY A 42 -3.91 -12.81 -25.50
C GLY A 42 -4.04 -14.26 -25.98
N ASP A 43 -3.99 -15.21 -25.06
CA ASP A 43 -4.10 -16.65 -25.33
C ASP A 43 -5.51 -17.20 -25.09
N ASN A 44 -6.49 -16.34 -24.76
CA ASN A 44 -7.86 -16.72 -24.44
C ASN A 44 -7.94 -17.82 -23.35
N ARG A 45 -7.06 -17.74 -22.34
CA ARG A 45 -6.86 -18.76 -21.29
C ARG A 45 -7.77 -18.57 -20.09
N LEU A 46 -8.48 -17.44 -20.00
CA LEU A 46 -9.44 -17.22 -18.93
C LEU A 46 -10.71 -18.05 -19.14
N SER A 47 -11.07 -18.81 -18.12
CA SER A 47 -12.38 -19.46 -18.09
C SER A 47 -13.51 -18.43 -17.95
N PRO A 48 -14.77 -18.78 -18.27
CA PRO A 48 -15.91 -17.90 -18.04
C PRO A 48 -16.04 -17.44 -16.57
N ALA A 49 -15.67 -18.31 -15.63
CA ALA A 49 -15.65 -17.97 -14.21
C ALA A 49 -14.60 -16.89 -13.90
N ASP A 50 -13.41 -17.00 -14.50
CA ASP A 50 -12.34 -16.01 -14.26
C ASP A 50 -12.69 -14.66 -14.85
N ARG A 51 -13.32 -14.64 -16.03
CA ARG A 51 -13.86 -13.40 -16.61
C ARG A 51 -14.92 -12.78 -15.71
N ALA A 52 -15.83 -13.58 -15.17
CA ALA A 52 -16.83 -13.11 -14.24
C ALA A 52 -16.19 -12.52 -12.97
N ALA A 53 -15.11 -13.12 -12.46
CA ALA A 53 -14.37 -12.58 -11.32
C ALA A 53 -13.68 -11.24 -11.65
N VAL A 54 -12.97 -11.14 -12.78
CA VAL A 54 -12.34 -9.87 -13.20
C VAL A 54 -13.39 -8.76 -13.33
N HIS A 55 -14.56 -9.07 -13.88
CA HIS A 55 -15.67 -8.12 -13.95
C HIS A 55 -16.24 -7.77 -12.58
N HIS A 56 -16.35 -8.74 -11.67
CA HIS A 56 -16.85 -8.54 -10.31
C HIS A 56 -15.92 -7.62 -9.52
N TYR A 57 -14.61 -7.85 -9.56
CA TYR A 57 -13.59 -7.07 -8.84
C TYR A 57 -13.01 -5.91 -9.64
N ARG A 58 -13.68 -5.47 -10.72
CA ARG A 58 -13.11 -4.48 -11.66
C ARG A 58 -12.66 -3.19 -10.98
N HIS A 59 -13.41 -2.75 -9.98
CA HIS A 59 -13.16 -1.48 -9.29
C HIS A 59 -12.03 -1.63 -8.28
N ASP A 60 -12.07 -2.71 -7.49
CA ASP A 60 -11.02 -3.02 -6.51
C ASP A 60 -9.68 -3.30 -7.20
N LEU A 61 -9.68 -3.99 -8.35
CA LEU A 61 -8.48 -4.20 -9.16
C LEU A 61 -7.95 -2.90 -9.77
N ALA A 62 -8.84 -1.99 -10.22
CA ALA A 62 -8.42 -0.69 -10.71
C ALA A 62 -7.78 0.16 -9.60
N ASP A 63 -8.40 0.21 -8.42
CA ASP A 63 -7.87 0.94 -7.26
C ASP A 63 -6.53 0.35 -6.80
N TRP A 64 -6.45 -0.99 -6.72
CA TRP A 64 -5.22 -1.72 -6.39
C TRP A 64 -4.07 -1.44 -7.35
N LEU A 65 -4.34 -1.41 -8.66
CA LEU A 65 -3.29 -1.17 -9.67
C LEU A 65 -2.94 0.33 -9.80
N ALA A 66 -3.89 1.23 -9.54
CA ALA A 66 -3.64 2.67 -9.53
C ALA A 66 -2.86 3.11 -8.28
N ARG A 67 -3.07 2.39 -7.17
CA ARG A 67 -2.37 2.59 -5.92
C ARG A 67 -1.83 1.23 -5.45
N PRO A 68 -0.78 0.69 -6.11
CA PRO A 68 -0.14 -0.52 -5.62
C PRO A 68 0.15 -0.27 -4.15
N PRO A 69 -0.15 -1.22 -3.23
CA PRO A 69 0.38 -1.06 -1.90
C PRO A 69 1.88 -0.92 -2.12
N VAL A 70 2.41 0.24 -1.73
CA VAL A 70 3.78 0.31 -1.30
C VAL A 70 3.90 -0.86 -0.36
N ALA A 71 4.49 -1.95 -0.86
CA ALA A 71 4.89 -3.02 0.00
C ALA A 71 5.68 -2.31 1.08
N ASP A 72 5.22 -2.40 2.32
CA ASP A 72 6.07 -2.27 3.49
C ASP A 72 7.19 -3.30 3.27
N ALA A 73 8.17 -2.92 2.46
CA ALA A 73 9.41 -3.58 2.26
C ALA A 73 10.27 -3.05 3.40
N PRO A 74 10.49 -3.81 4.48
CA PRO A 74 11.56 -3.47 5.40
C PRO A 74 12.87 -3.57 4.64
N GLY A 75 13.42 -2.43 4.21
CA GLY A 75 14.84 -2.33 3.87
C GLY A 75 15.22 -2.16 2.40
N SER A 76 14.60 -1.23 1.67
CA SER A 76 15.37 -0.47 0.68
C SER A 76 15.62 0.93 1.25
N PRO A 77 16.88 1.37 1.42
CA PRO A 77 17.15 2.74 1.83
C PRO A 77 16.64 3.63 0.70
N ALA A 78 15.49 4.27 0.91
CA ALA A 78 15.14 5.44 0.14
C ALA A 78 16.35 6.38 0.22
N GLU A 79 16.93 6.72 -0.93
CA GLU A 79 17.85 7.85 -0.96
C GLU A 79 17.12 9.01 -0.28
N PRO A 80 17.71 9.62 0.77
CA PRO A 80 17.00 10.58 1.59
C PRO A 80 16.59 11.73 0.68
N ASP A 81 15.27 11.86 0.48
CA ASP A 81 14.69 13.03 -0.15
C ASP A 81 15.24 14.27 0.59
N PRO A 82 15.97 15.17 -0.10
CA PRO A 82 16.64 16.29 0.56
C PRO A 82 15.66 17.28 1.19
N SER A 83 14.35 17.13 0.93
CA SER A 83 13.24 17.93 1.43
C SER A 83 12.60 17.33 2.70
N GLY A 84 13.10 16.20 3.19
CA GLY A 84 12.67 15.61 4.46
C GLY A 84 12.85 16.56 5.65
N PRO A 85 12.07 16.37 6.73
CA PRO A 85 12.15 17.22 7.92
C PRO A 85 13.58 17.23 8.49
N ARG A 86 14.04 18.40 8.95
CA ARG A 86 15.34 18.56 9.61
C ARG A 86 15.14 19.21 10.97
N CYS A 87 15.99 18.83 11.92
CA CYS A 87 16.03 19.48 13.22
C CYS A 87 16.40 20.95 13.06
N ASP A 88 15.55 21.85 13.56
CA ASP A 88 15.74 23.30 13.55
C ASP A 88 16.99 23.76 14.33
N ARG A 89 17.48 22.92 15.25
CA ARG A 89 18.65 23.22 16.09
C ARG A 89 19.97 22.70 15.51
N CYS A 90 20.02 21.46 15.05
CA CYS A 90 21.28 20.82 14.65
C CYS A 90 21.32 20.40 13.17
N GLY A 91 20.24 20.59 12.42
CA GLY A 91 20.16 20.26 10.99
C GLY A 91 20.10 18.77 10.67
N SER A 92 20.17 17.89 11.69
CA SER A 92 20.08 16.44 11.51
C SER A 92 18.70 16.04 10.96
N ALA A 93 18.69 15.03 10.10
CA ALA A 93 17.49 14.35 9.61
C ALA A 93 17.16 13.10 10.44
N GLU A 94 17.94 12.81 11.48
CA GLU A 94 17.71 11.69 12.39
C GLU A 94 16.69 12.08 13.47
N PHE A 95 15.63 11.30 13.56
CA PHE A 95 14.58 11.46 14.56
C PHE A 95 14.28 10.14 15.25
N VAL A 96 13.89 10.23 16.51
CA VAL A 96 13.40 9.13 17.34
C VAL A 96 11.96 9.44 17.71
N GLU A 97 11.08 8.47 17.47
CA GLU A 97 9.68 8.55 17.87
C GLU A 97 9.48 7.83 19.20
N VAL A 98 8.84 8.53 20.12
CA VAL A 98 8.56 8.07 21.48
C VAL A 98 7.06 8.01 21.64
N LEU A 99 6.56 6.81 21.91
CA LEU A 99 5.17 6.61 22.31
C LEU A 99 4.93 7.27 23.67
N ILE A 100 3.90 8.09 23.73
CA ILE A 100 3.43 8.80 24.92
C ILE A 100 1.91 8.59 25.06
N HIS A 101 1.34 8.92 26.23
CA HIS A 101 -0.08 8.67 26.53
C HIS A 101 -0.51 7.22 26.28
N ASP A 102 0.19 6.26 26.90
CA ASP A 102 -0.08 4.82 26.77
C ASP A 102 -0.06 4.29 25.32
N GLY A 103 0.75 4.93 24.47
CA GLY A 103 0.85 4.60 23.05
C GLY A 103 -0.18 5.29 22.15
N ALA A 104 -1.09 6.08 22.73
CA ALA A 104 -2.08 6.84 21.97
C ALA A 104 -1.50 8.11 21.34
N SER A 105 -0.29 8.55 21.68
CA SER A 105 0.34 9.72 21.08
C SER A 105 1.80 9.44 20.76
N VAL A 106 2.35 10.16 19.80
CA VAL A 106 3.73 10.03 19.35
C VAL A 106 4.41 11.39 19.49
N ARG A 107 5.48 11.44 20.27
CA ARG A 107 6.41 12.58 20.30
C ARG A 107 7.62 12.25 19.44
N ARG A 108 8.02 13.18 18.58
CA ARG A 108 9.23 13.05 17.77
C ARG A 108 10.33 13.94 18.32
N ASP A 109 11.44 13.33 18.70
CA ASP A 109 12.64 14.00 19.21
C ASP A 109 13.79 13.85 18.19
N CYS A 110 14.69 14.82 18.09
CA CYS A 110 15.88 14.71 17.26
C CYS A 110 16.82 13.64 17.83
N GLY A 111 17.21 12.68 17.00
CA GLY A 111 18.10 11.58 17.40
C GLY A 111 19.51 12.02 17.79
N LEU A 112 19.96 13.19 17.31
CA LEU A 112 21.30 13.71 17.59
C LEU A 112 21.34 14.63 18.82
N CYS A 113 20.43 15.60 18.91
CA CYS A 113 20.48 16.63 19.96
C CYS A 113 19.37 16.53 21.03
N GLY A 114 18.48 15.54 20.91
CA GLY A 114 17.39 15.29 21.87
C GLY A 114 16.29 16.34 21.89
N ARG A 115 16.32 17.33 20.99
CA ARG A 115 15.30 18.39 20.93
C ARG A 115 13.99 17.81 20.39
N THR A 116 12.89 18.06 21.10
CA THR A 116 11.55 17.76 20.59
C THR A 116 11.26 18.57 19.34
N TRP A 117 10.95 17.86 18.26
CA TRP A 117 10.58 18.45 16.98
C TRP A 117 9.08 18.70 16.89
N GLY A 118 8.26 17.78 17.44
CA GLY A 118 6.81 17.94 17.49
C GLY A 118 6.10 16.64 17.85
N PHE A 119 4.79 16.62 17.60
CA PHE A 119 3.91 15.49 17.90
C PHE A 119 3.22 15.03 16.60
N PRO A 120 3.80 14.10 15.85
CA PRO A 120 3.20 13.59 14.61
C PRO A 120 1.81 12.99 14.84
N VAL A 121 1.59 12.44 16.03
CA VAL A 121 0.30 11.92 16.50
C VAL A 121 0.04 12.52 17.88
N TRP A 122 -1.06 13.27 18.02
CA TRP A 122 -1.44 13.90 19.27
C TRP A 122 -2.92 13.67 19.53
N HIS A 123 -3.23 12.96 20.61
CA HIS A 123 -4.61 12.67 21.04
C HIS A 123 -5.05 13.52 22.25
N GLY A 124 -4.23 14.47 22.71
CA GLY A 124 -4.56 15.39 23.82
C GLY A 124 -4.80 14.70 25.16
N ALA A 125 -4.97 15.50 26.21
CA ALA A 125 -5.64 15.02 27.41
C ALA A 125 -7.14 14.93 27.07
N ALA A 126 -7.75 13.77 27.27
CA ALA A 126 -9.21 13.69 27.32
C ALA A 126 -9.68 14.67 28.40
N ASP A 127 -10.64 15.53 28.06
CA ASP A 127 -11.34 16.40 29.01
C ASP A 127 -12.00 15.56 30.12
#